data_AF-A0A1I2LCU1-F1
#
_entry.id   AF-A0A1I2LCU1-F1
#
_cell.length_a   1.000
_cell.length_b   1.000
_cell.length_c   1.000
_cell.angle_alpha   90.00
_cell.angle_beta   90.00
_cell.angle_gamma   90.00
#
_symmetry.space_group_name_H-M   'P 1'
#
loop_
_entity.id
_entity.type
_entity.pdbx_description
1 polymer ?
#
loop_
_entity_poly.entity_id
_entity_poly.type
_entity_poly.pdbx_seq_one_letter_code
_entity_poly.pdbx_strand_id
1 'polypeptide(L)'
;MNLDGLLEDGSWQFDGPASAAFRLAPDTTARRGALVEHILGRPEPDPELWESILIETFLNHPAASDLQRLRLEMTDFHHSARRAASAIARQPRTALTELWFGHPFRYLYETATTSTGRGFNPLDHYDEGFVGDAGGAMWQALPALRTLTVEGALLFHAVSAPAVIHVRSRGVISSDGSVLPGPLPTLTHFELEIATDVFGTACPVEQLEELTPASFPALISLDLTRAEFDGEPLLTLANLPILSHLTSLRVGPHELDDTEWAAIAPHFDHLSLTISGT
;
A
#
# COMPACT_ATOMS: atom_id res chain seq x y z
N MET A 1 -22.56 -2.92 19.08
CA MET A 1 -21.94 -4.25 19.17
C MET A 1 -20.76 -4.14 20.11
N ASN A 2 -20.52 -5.14 20.95
CA ASN A 2 -19.36 -5.15 21.84
C ASN A 2 -18.12 -5.63 21.07
N LEU A 3 -16.97 -4.97 21.24
CA LEU A 3 -15.71 -5.34 20.59
C LEU A 3 -15.14 -6.68 21.10
N ASP A 4 -15.64 -7.19 22.22
CA ASP A 4 -15.20 -8.46 22.81
C ASP A 4 -15.24 -9.61 21.79
N GLY A 5 -16.26 -9.69 20.94
CA GLY A 5 -16.32 -10.72 19.89
C GLY A 5 -15.20 -10.61 18.84
N LEU A 6 -14.79 -9.38 18.49
CA LEU A 6 -13.69 -9.14 17.56
C LEU A 6 -12.33 -9.49 18.18
N LEU A 7 -12.16 -9.23 19.47
CA LEU A 7 -10.99 -9.64 20.24
C LEU A 7 -10.90 -11.17 20.36
N GLU A 8 -12.02 -11.84 20.58
CA GLU A 8 -12.10 -13.30 20.74
C GLU A 8 -11.81 -14.08 19.45
N ASP A 9 -12.08 -13.52 18.27
CA ASP A 9 -11.66 -14.11 16.99
C ASP A 9 -10.13 -14.01 16.78
N GLY A 10 -9.46 -13.08 17.46
CA GLY A 10 -8.01 -12.91 17.38
C GLY A 10 -7.50 -12.24 16.10
N SER A 11 -8.39 -11.92 15.14
CA SER A 11 -8.00 -11.21 13.92
C SER A 11 -7.73 -9.71 14.15
N TRP A 12 -8.21 -9.16 15.26
CA TRP A 12 -7.93 -7.79 15.68
C TRP A 12 -6.91 -7.77 16.83
N GLN A 13 -5.88 -6.93 16.67
CA GLN A 13 -4.85 -6.68 17.66
C GLN A 13 -4.85 -5.20 18.00
N PHE A 14 -4.82 -4.86 19.29
CA PHE A 14 -4.81 -3.49 19.77
C PHE A 14 -3.53 -3.23 20.54
N ASP A 15 -2.75 -2.24 20.11
CA ASP A 15 -1.53 -1.79 20.77
C ASP A 15 -1.80 -0.45 21.47
N GLY A 16 -2.55 -0.52 22.57
CA GLY A 16 -3.08 0.64 23.28
C GLY A 16 -4.31 1.26 22.62
N PRO A 17 -4.78 2.42 23.15
CA PRO A 17 -6.08 2.99 22.77
C PRO A 17 -6.10 3.67 21.39
N ALA A 18 -4.94 3.94 20.80
CA ALA A 18 -4.81 4.72 19.56
C ALA A 18 -4.27 3.90 18.36
N SER A 19 -4.13 2.58 18.52
CA SER A 19 -3.54 1.70 17.49
C SER A 19 -4.34 0.41 17.35
N ALA A 20 -4.68 0.06 16.12
CA ALA A 20 -5.33 -1.21 15.80
C ALA A 20 -4.69 -1.84 14.56
N ALA A 21 -4.56 -3.17 14.58
CA ALA A 21 -4.13 -3.96 13.44
C ALA A 21 -5.13 -5.09 13.20
N PHE A 22 -5.60 -5.20 11.96
CA PHE A 22 -6.33 -6.35 11.48
C PHE A 22 -5.37 -7.26 10.72
N ARG A 23 -5.40 -8.55 11.06
CA ARG A 23 -4.81 -9.65 10.31
C ARG A 23 -5.62 -10.89 10.55
N LEU A 24 -6.06 -11.56 9.50
CA LEU A 24 -6.89 -12.75 9.63
C LEU A 24 -6.18 -13.83 10.47
N ALA A 25 -6.79 -14.24 11.59
CA ALA A 25 -6.23 -15.26 12.46
C ALA A 25 -6.31 -16.66 11.79
N PRO A 26 -5.23 -17.45 11.80
CA PRO A 26 -5.29 -18.82 11.32
C PRO A 26 -6.17 -19.67 12.26
N ASP A 27 -6.79 -20.72 11.72
CA ASP A 27 -7.52 -21.75 12.48
C ASP A 27 -8.76 -21.26 13.29
N THR A 28 -9.27 -20.04 13.05
CA THR A 28 -10.47 -19.53 13.73
C THR A 28 -11.75 -19.59 12.88
N THR A 29 -11.73 -20.24 11.72
CA THR A 29 -12.83 -20.26 10.73
C THR A 29 -14.21 -20.52 11.34
N ALA A 30 -14.37 -21.57 12.16
CA ALA A 30 -15.68 -21.87 12.77
C ALA A 30 -16.16 -20.77 13.74
N ARG A 31 -15.26 -20.20 14.53
CA ARG A 31 -15.56 -19.09 15.45
C ARG A 31 -15.89 -17.82 14.68
N ARG A 32 -15.11 -17.53 13.63
CA ARG A 32 -15.33 -16.41 12.72
C ARG A 32 -16.68 -16.46 12.05
N GLY A 33 -17.06 -17.62 11.52
CA GLY A 33 -18.38 -17.85 10.94
C GLY A 33 -19.47 -17.49 11.95
N ALA A 34 -19.44 -18.09 13.14
CA ALA A 34 -20.42 -17.79 14.20
C ALA A 34 -20.47 -16.29 14.59
N LEU A 35 -19.32 -15.61 14.63
CA LEU A 35 -19.26 -14.18 14.88
C LEU A 35 -19.90 -13.38 13.74
N VAL A 36 -19.59 -13.69 12.48
CA VAL A 36 -20.19 -13.03 11.32
C VAL A 36 -21.71 -13.27 11.27
N GLU A 37 -22.17 -14.48 11.56
CA GLU A 37 -23.60 -14.78 11.65
C GLU A 37 -24.28 -13.95 12.74
N HIS A 38 -23.63 -13.80 13.90
CA HIS A 38 -24.11 -12.95 14.98
C HIS A 38 -24.18 -11.47 14.56
N ILE A 39 -23.15 -10.98 13.85
CA ILE A 39 -23.07 -9.60 13.34
C ILE A 39 -24.21 -9.32 12.35
N LEU A 40 -24.44 -10.23 11.40
CA LEU A 40 -25.43 -10.04 10.33
C LEU A 40 -26.86 -10.42 10.74
N GLY A 41 -27.02 -11.20 11.81
CA GLY A 41 -28.30 -11.82 12.18
C GLY A 41 -28.75 -12.91 11.21
N ARG A 42 -27.86 -13.41 10.34
CA ARG A 42 -28.12 -14.47 9.35
C ARG A 42 -26.82 -15.16 8.93
N PRO A 43 -26.87 -16.38 8.38
CA PRO A 43 -25.72 -17.04 7.77
C PRO A 43 -25.10 -16.23 6.62
N GLU A 44 -23.78 -16.18 6.57
CA GLU A 44 -23.01 -15.75 5.39
C GLU A 44 -22.28 -16.97 4.82
N PRO A 45 -22.79 -17.58 3.73
CA PRO A 45 -22.27 -18.84 3.21
C PRO A 45 -20.89 -18.70 2.54
N ASP A 46 -20.44 -17.49 2.20
CA ASP A 46 -19.13 -17.27 1.60
C ASP A 46 -18.09 -16.81 2.65
N PRO A 47 -17.13 -17.68 3.03
CA PRO A 47 -16.12 -17.33 4.01
C PRO A 47 -15.19 -16.20 3.57
N GLU A 48 -15.03 -15.97 2.27
CA GLU A 48 -14.18 -14.88 1.76
C GLU A 48 -14.79 -13.50 2.04
N LEU A 49 -16.10 -13.43 2.29
CA LEU A 49 -16.76 -12.18 2.69
C LEU A 49 -16.60 -11.87 4.18
N TRP A 50 -16.27 -12.87 5.00
CA TRP A 50 -16.22 -12.72 6.47
C TRP A 50 -15.20 -11.69 6.90
N GLU A 51 -14.01 -11.69 6.29
CA GLU A 51 -12.97 -10.69 6.54
C GLU A 51 -13.51 -9.26 6.37
N SER A 52 -14.14 -9.00 5.22
CA SER A 52 -14.67 -7.69 4.88
C SER A 52 -15.75 -7.22 5.87
N ILE A 53 -16.56 -8.15 6.39
CA ILE A 53 -17.61 -7.86 7.38
C ILE A 53 -17.00 -7.48 8.72
N LEU A 54 -15.95 -8.20 9.18
CA LEU A 54 -15.25 -7.87 10.42
C LEU A 54 -14.57 -6.50 10.33
N ILE A 55 -13.92 -6.21 9.20
CA ILE A 55 -13.27 -4.91 8.96
C ILE A 55 -14.31 -3.79 8.95
N GLU A 56 -15.38 -3.92 8.15
CA GLU A 56 -16.45 -2.92 8.09
C GLU A 56 -17.10 -2.70 9.46
N THR A 57 -17.33 -3.78 10.21
CA THR A 57 -17.93 -3.72 11.55
C THR A 57 -17.08 -2.91 12.52
N PHE A 58 -15.77 -3.18 12.57
CA PHE A 58 -14.87 -2.43 13.44
C PHE A 58 -14.74 -0.98 13.01
N LEU A 59 -14.54 -0.71 11.72
CA LEU A 59 -14.37 0.65 11.24
C LEU A 59 -15.64 1.49 11.50
N ASN A 60 -16.84 0.93 11.42
CA ASN A 60 -18.05 1.67 11.78
C ASN A 60 -18.26 1.86 13.29
N HIS A 61 -17.46 1.21 14.15
CA HIS A 61 -17.55 1.33 15.60
C HIS A 61 -16.89 2.64 16.10
N PRO A 62 -17.46 3.34 17.10
CA PRO A 62 -16.89 4.60 17.61
C PRO A 62 -15.44 4.50 18.09
N ALA A 63 -15.03 3.35 18.64
CA ALA A 63 -13.65 3.13 19.06
C ALA A 63 -12.61 3.28 17.93
N ALA A 64 -13.02 3.12 16.67
CA ALA A 64 -12.14 3.31 15.52
C ALA A 64 -11.96 4.79 15.14
N SER A 65 -12.74 5.72 15.71
CA SER A 65 -12.71 7.14 15.32
C SER A 65 -11.47 7.88 15.84
N ASP A 66 -10.96 7.47 17.00
CA ASP A 66 -9.81 8.10 17.69
C ASP A 66 -8.48 7.41 17.40
N LEU A 67 -8.47 6.43 16.49
CA LEU A 67 -7.23 5.75 16.10
C LEU A 67 -6.27 6.73 15.43
N GLN A 68 -5.00 6.67 15.86
CA GLN A 68 -3.89 7.36 15.23
C GLN A 68 -3.14 6.46 14.26
N ARG A 69 -3.14 5.15 14.51
CA ARG A 69 -2.47 4.14 13.70
C ARG A 69 -3.43 3.00 13.37
N LEU A 70 -3.50 2.64 12.10
CA LEU A 70 -4.35 1.54 11.63
C LEU A 70 -3.57 0.69 10.63
N ARG A 71 -3.57 -0.62 10.82
CA ARG A 71 -3.06 -1.60 9.86
C ARG A 71 -4.19 -2.53 9.42
N LEU A 72 -4.44 -2.64 8.13
CA LEU A 72 -5.45 -3.52 7.54
C LEU A 72 -4.80 -4.55 6.61
N GLU A 73 -4.35 -5.67 7.17
CA GLU A 73 -3.77 -6.83 6.47
C GLU A 73 -4.87 -7.78 5.98
N MET A 74 -5.27 -7.59 4.73
CA MET A 74 -6.43 -8.23 4.10
C MET A 74 -5.99 -9.46 3.30
N THR A 75 -6.40 -10.65 3.73
CA THR A 75 -6.19 -11.90 2.99
C THR A 75 -7.12 -11.97 1.77
N ASP A 76 -8.37 -11.54 1.95
CA ASP A 76 -9.41 -11.54 0.92
C ASP A 76 -9.60 -10.13 0.34
N PHE A 77 -8.51 -9.45 0.00
CA PHE A 77 -8.57 -8.03 -0.36
C PHE A 77 -9.44 -7.74 -1.59
N HIS A 78 -9.68 -8.73 -2.47
CA HIS A 78 -10.61 -8.62 -3.58
C HIS A 78 -12.05 -8.36 -3.15
N HIS A 79 -12.42 -8.79 -1.94
CA HIS A 79 -13.69 -8.44 -1.29
C HIS A 79 -13.54 -7.34 -0.24
N SER A 80 -12.42 -7.33 0.48
CA SER A 80 -12.22 -6.47 1.66
C SER A 80 -11.83 -5.03 1.33
N ALA A 81 -11.03 -4.79 0.28
CA ALA A 81 -10.44 -3.48 0.02
C ALA A 81 -11.51 -2.39 -0.20
N ARG A 82 -12.47 -2.62 -1.10
CA ARG A 82 -13.58 -1.68 -1.36
C ARG A 82 -14.43 -1.43 -0.12
N ARG A 83 -14.72 -2.49 0.67
CA ARG A 83 -15.53 -2.37 1.89
C ARG A 83 -14.81 -1.60 2.98
N ALA A 84 -13.52 -1.86 3.18
CA ALA A 84 -12.66 -1.11 4.09
C ALA A 84 -12.62 0.38 3.71
N ALA A 85 -12.35 0.68 2.43
CA ALA A 85 -12.32 2.04 1.90
C ALA A 85 -13.67 2.75 2.09
N SER A 86 -14.78 2.05 1.81
CA SER A 86 -16.13 2.57 2.02
C SER A 86 -16.42 2.86 3.50
N ALA A 87 -15.99 1.99 4.42
CA ALA A 87 -16.18 2.17 5.85
C ALA A 87 -15.32 3.33 6.42
N ILE A 88 -14.12 3.55 5.87
CA ILE A 88 -13.32 4.74 6.16
C ILE A 88 -14.03 5.99 5.63
N ALA A 89 -14.51 5.98 4.39
CA ALA A 89 -15.20 7.10 3.76
C ALA A 89 -16.46 7.57 4.52
N ARG A 90 -17.19 6.66 5.16
CA ARG A 90 -18.41 6.97 5.93
C ARG A 90 -18.15 7.76 7.21
N GLN A 91 -16.96 7.66 7.79
CA GLN A 91 -16.63 8.29 9.07
C GLN A 91 -15.22 8.91 8.98
N PRO A 92 -15.10 10.25 8.91
CA PRO A 92 -13.81 10.91 8.87
C PRO A 92 -12.92 10.50 10.04
N ARG A 93 -11.70 10.04 9.74
CA ARG A 93 -10.66 9.67 10.72
C ARG A 93 -9.73 10.84 10.92
N THR A 94 -10.21 11.83 11.66
CA THR A 94 -9.47 13.08 11.89
C THR A 94 -8.23 12.92 12.76
N ALA A 95 -8.09 11.81 13.48
CA ALA A 95 -6.93 11.47 14.29
C ALA A 95 -5.93 10.54 13.59
N LEU A 96 -6.32 9.89 12.47
CA LEU A 96 -5.50 8.84 11.86
C LEU A 96 -4.31 9.45 11.10
N THR A 97 -3.11 9.25 11.64
CA THR A 97 -1.85 9.76 11.09
C THR A 97 -1.06 8.71 10.32
N GLU A 98 -1.28 7.43 10.60
CA GLU A 98 -0.59 6.31 9.95
C GLU A 98 -1.58 5.24 9.48
N LEU A 99 -1.45 4.83 8.23
CA LEU A 99 -2.25 3.76 7.63
C LEU A 99 -1.34 2.76 6.92
N TRP A 100 -1.48 1.48 7.25
CA TRP A 100 -1.04 0.37 6.43
C TRP A 100 -2.26 -0.29 5.80
N PHE A 101 -2.29 -0.46 4.48
CA PHE A 101 -3.45 -0.96 3.75
C PHE A 101 -3.05 -1.93 2.64
N GLY A 102 -3.59 -3.15 2.67
CA GLY A 102 -3.45 -4.09 1.55
C GLY A 102 -3.21 -5.54 1.96
N HIS A 103 -2.42 -6.27 1.17
CA HIS A 103 -2.13 -7.69 1.31
C HIS A 103 -0.63 -7.96 1.11
N PRO A 104 0.02 -8.73 2.00
CA PRO A 104 1.44 -9.04 1.88
C PRO A 104 1.69 -10.05 0.76
N PHE A 105 2.12 -9.57 -0.40
CA PHE A 105 2.57 -10.42 -1.49
C PHE A 105 4.05 -10.78 -1.35
N ARG A 106 4.38 -12.05 -1.60
CA ARG A 106 5.77 -12.46 -1.81
C ARG A 106 6.26 -12.08 -3.20
N TYR A 107 5.44 -12.36 -4.21
CA TYR A 107 5.59 -11.93 -5.60
C TYR A 107 4.21 -11.55 -6.13
N LEU A 108 4.09 -10.44 -6.87
CA LEU A 108 2.80 -9.95 -7.35
C LEU A 108 2.10 -10.89 -8.33
N TYR A 109 2.87 -11.69 -9.06
CA TYR A 109 2.37 -12.66 -10.03
C TYR A 109 2.17 -14.07 -9.45
N GLU A 110 2.39 -14.27 -8.16
CA GLU A 110 1.97 -15.53 -7.55
C GLU A 110 0.44 -15.66 -7.70
N THR A 111 -0.05 -16.86 -8.04
CA THR A 111 -1.49 -17.13 -8.05
C THR A 111 -2.00 -16.83 -6.65
N ALA A 112 -2.63 -15.67 -6.49
CA ALA A 112 -3.01 -15.18 -5.19
C ALA A 112 -4.12 -16.07 -4.63
N THR A 113 -3.97 -16.49 -3.37
CA THR A 113 -4.92 -17.39 -2.73
C THR A 113 -5.79 -16.64 -1.74
N THR A 114 -7.11 -16.87 -1.81
CA THR A 114 -8.08 -16.37 -0.83
C THR A 114 -7.92 -17.10 0.51
N SER A 115 -8.64 -16.66 1.55
CA SER A 115 -8.69 -17.34 2.85
C SER A 115 -9.22 -18.78 2.79
N THR A 116 -9.90 -19.15 1.69
CA THR A 116 -10.35 -20.52 1.43
C THR A 116 -9.37 -21.34 0.59
N GLY A 117 -8.23 -20.75 0.21
CA GLY A 117 -7.21 -21.36 -0.65
C GLY A 117 -7.56 -21.38 -2.14
N ARG A 118 -8.63 -20.69 -2.55
CA ARG A 118 -8.98 -20.55 -3.98
C ARG A 118 -8.02 -19.58 -4.64
N GLY A 119 -7.59 -19.90 -5.86
CA GLY A 119 -6.83 -18.95 -6.67
C GLY A 119 -7.74 -17.83 -7.19
N PHE A 120 -7.20 -16.62 -7.28
CA PHE A 120 -7.79 -15.52 -8.05
C PHE A 120 -6.71 -14.82 -8.87
N ASN A 121 -7.14 -14.11 -9.92
CA ASN A 121 -6.26 -13.37 -10.80
C ASN A 121 -6.39 -11.87 -10.53
N PRO A 122 -5.36 -11.20 -9.97
CA PRO A 122 -5.42 -9.76 -9.72
C PRO A 122 -5.72 -8.94 -10.98
N LEU A 123 -5.26 -9.38 -12.15
CA LEU A 123 -5.44 -8.70 -13.43
C LEU A 123 -6.91 -8.57 -13.86
N ASP A 124 -7.83 -9.32 -13.24
CA ASP A 124 -9.27 -9.16 -13.48
C ASP A 124 -9.78 -7.76 -13.06
N HIS A 125 -9.00 -7.02 -12.27
CA HIS A 125 -9.27 -5.64 -11.83
C HIS A 125 -8.26 -4.62 -12.37
N TYR A 126 -7.56 -4.95 -13.46
CA TYR A 126 -6.75 -3.96 -14.17
C TYR A 126 -7.62 -2.78 -14.64
N ASP A 127 -7.08 -1.57 -14.56
CA ASP A 127 -7.74 -0.26 -14.73
C ASP A 127 -8.87 0.10 -13.75
N GLU A 128 -9.51 -0.87 -13.10
CA GLU A 128 -10.59 -0.62 -12.14
C GLU A 128 -10.07 -0.42 -10.71
N GLY A 129 -9.14 -1.28 -10.30
CA GLY A 129 -8.60 -1.39 -8.95
C GLY A 129 -9.59 -1.95 -7.92
N PHE A 130 -9.07 -2.62 -6.90
CA PHE A 130 -9.89 -3.30 -5.89
C PHE A 130 -10.66 -2.37 -4.96
N VAL A 131 -10.19 -1.13 -4.77
CA VAL A 131 -10.92 -0.10 -4.02
C VAL A 131 -12.00 0.56 -4.88
N GLY A 132 -11.79 0.64 -6.20
CA GLY A 132 -12.71 1.26 -7.15
C GLY A 132 -13.12 2.68 -6.77
N ASP A 133 -14.40 2.99 -6.95
CA ASP A 133 -15.01 4.30 -6.72
C ASP A 133 -14.95 4.81 -5.27
N ALA A 134 -14.70 3.93 -4.29
CA ALA A 134 -14.61 4.29 -2.89
C ALA A 134 -13.32 5.08 -2.55
N GLY A 135 -12.29 5.00 -3.40
CA GLY A 135 -10.96 5.56 -3.11
C GLY A 135 -10.97 7.07 -2.91
N GLY A 136 -11.65 7.82 -3.79
CA GLY A 136 -11.73 9.27 -3.67
C GLY A 136 -12.32 9.73 -2.34
N ALA A 137 -13.44 9.12 -1.92
CA ALA A 137 -14.09 9.46 -0.65
C ALA A 137 -13.28 8.98 0.57
N MET A 138 -12.61 7.83 0.47
CA MET A 138 -11.71 7.33 1.51
C MET A 138 -10.61 8.34 1.81
N TRP A 139 -9.92 8.87 0.79
CA TRP A 139 -8.83 9.80 1.02
C TRP A 139 -9.28 11.13 1.65
N GLN A 140 -10.47 11.62 1.28
CA GLN A 140 -11.07 12.81 1.91
C GLN A 140 -11.41 12.59 3.38
N ALA A 141 -11.70 11.34 3.78
CA ALA A 141 -11.92 10.97 5.17
C ALA A 141 -10.65 10.87 6.01
N LEU A 142 -9.45 11.06 5.44
CA LEU A 142 -8.16 10.90 6.12
C LEU A 142 -7.31 12.20 6.16
N PRO A 143 -7.84 13.33 6.68
CA PRO A 143 -7.15 14.63 6.59
C PRO A 143 -5.86 14.71 7.43
N ALA A 144 -5.73 13.88 8.47
CA ALA A 144 -4.56 13.84 9.33
C ALA A 144 -3.50 12.83 8.88
N LEU A 145 -3.74 12.07 7.80
CA LEU A 145 -2.80 11.04 7.35
C LEU A 145 -1.47 11.67 6.93
N ARG A 146 -0.37 11.15 7.47
CA ARG A 146 1.01 11.60 7.21
C ARG A 146 1.86 10.48 6.65
N THR A 147 1.68 9.27 7.15
CA THR A 147 2.42 8.09 6.74
C THR A 147 1.47 7.06 6.16
N LEU A 148 1.76 6.60 4.96
CA LEU A 148 0.98 5.60 4.25
C LEU A 148 1.89 4.46 3.81
N THR A 149 1.56 3.23 4.21
CA THR A 149 2.10 2.03 3.58
C THR A 149 0.99 1.35 2.79
N VAL A 150 1.25 1.11 1.50
CA VAL A 150 0.37 0.33 0.65
C VAL A 150 1.14 -0.90 0.19
N GLU A 151 0.54 -2.08 0.35
CA GLU A 151 1.16 -3.34 -0.02
C GLU A 151 0.16 -4.17 -0.81
N GLY A 152 0.42 -4.47 -2.08
CA GLY A 152 -0.61 -5.09 -2.91
C GLY A 152 -0.42 -4.95 -4.42
N ALA A 153 -1.36 -5.55 -5.15
CA ALA A 153 -1.56 -5.39 -6.58
C ALA A 153 -2.84 -4.61 -6.85
N LEU A 154 -2.79 -3.60 -7.72
CA LEU A 154 -3.96 -2.96 -8.34
C LEU A 154 -4.99 -2.47 -7.30
N LEU A 155 -4.54 -1.93 -6.17
CA LEU A 155 -5.44 -1.56 -5.07
C LEU A 155 -6.25 -0.31 -5.41
N PHE A 156 -5.60 0.70 -5.97
CA PHE A 156 -6.19 2.02 -6.20
C PHE A 156 -6.04 2.41 -7.66
N HIS A 157 -6.97 3.19 -8.20
CA HIS A 157 -6.70 3.90 -9.45
C HIS A 157 -5.63 4.98 -9.26
N ALA A 158 -5.71 5.72 -8.14
CA ALA A 158 -4.69 6.66 -7.69
C ALA A 158 -4.80 6.88 -6.17
N VAL A 159 -3.66 7.19 -5.54
CA VAL A 159 -3.64 7.70 -4.16
C VAL A 159 -3.83 9.22 -4.20
N SER A 160 -4.90 9.72 -3.59
CA SER A 160 -5.21 11.15 -3.55
C SER A 160 -5.21 11.66 -2.10
N ALA A 161 -4.08 11.50 -1.41
CA ALA A 161 -3.93 11.79 0.00
C ALA A 161 -3.11 13.08 0.21
N PRO A 162 -3.74 14.28 0.20
CA PRO A 162 -3.05 15.56 0.01
C PRO A 162 -2.15 15.97 1.18
N ALA A 163 -2.25 15.29 2.32
CA ALA A 163 -1.47 15.60 3.51
C ALA A 163 -0.37 14.57 3.82
N VAL A 164 -0.26 13.51 3.01
CA VAL A 164 0.73 12.44 3.20
C VAL A 164 2.12 12.95 2.83
N ILE A 165 3.04 12.82 3.77
CA ILE A 165 4.43 13.25 3.63
C ILE A 165 5.39 12.09 3.44
N HIS A 166 4.96 10.87 3.78
CA HIS A 166 5.75 9.65 3.64
C HIS A 166 4.88 8.51 3.08
N VAL A 167 5.30 7.97 1.94
CA VAL A 167 4.68 6.78 1.33
C VAL A 167 5.70 5.66 1.25
N ARG A 168 5.26 4.46 1.60
CA ARG A 168 5.93 3.21 1.27
C ARG A 168 5.01 2.37 0.39
N SER A 169 5.42 2.16 -0.85
CA SER A 169 4.72 1.26 -1.78
C SER A 169 5.42 -0.08 -1.81
N ARG A 170 4.67 -1.16 -1.64
CA ARG A 170 5.16 -2.54 -1.73
C ARG A 170 4.36 -3.25 -2.80
N GLY A 171 4.93 -3.28 -4.00
CA GLY A 171 4.29 -3.79 -5.21
C GLY A 171 3.63 -2.73 -6.09
N VAL A 172 2.80 -3.19 -7.04
CA VAL A 172 2.16 -2.40 -8.08
C VAL A 172 0.80 -1.98 -7.57
N ILE A 173 0.78 -0.85 -6.85
CA ILE A 173 -0.38 -0.44 -6.08
C ILE A 173 -1.47 0.22 -6.93
N SER A 174 -1.10 0.73 -8.10
CA SER A 174 -2.01 1.43 -9.02
C SER A 174 -2.66 0.46 -10.01
N SER A 175 -3.92 0.68 -10.33
CA SER A 175 -4.74 -0.25 -11.14
C SER A 175 -4.30 -0.32 -12.61
N ASP A 176 -3.57 0.68 -13.08
CA ASP A 176 -2.97 0.76 -14.42
C ASP A 176 -1.60 0.07 -14.51
N GLY A 177 -1.17 -0.60 -13.43
CA GLY A 177 0.14 -1.24 -13.38
C GLY A 177 1.28 -0.33 -12.90
N SER A 178 1.00 0.94 -12.55
CA SER A 178 2.03 1.83 -12.02
C SER A 178 2.46 1.46 -10.59
N VAL A 179 3.76 1.54 -10.34
CA VAL A 179 4.34 1.38 -9.00
C VAL A 179 4.28 2.65 -8.16
N LEU A 180 3.98 3.77 -8.81
CA LEU A 180 3.93 5.08 -8.19
C LEU A 180 2.50 5.37 -7.70
N PRO A 181 2.36 5.98 -6.51
CA PRO A 181 1.05 6.24 -5.91
C PRO A 181 0.21 7.29 -6.65
N GLY A 182 0.73 7.90 -7.71
CA GLY A 182 0.16 9.07 -8.38
C GLY A 182 0.62 10.40 -7.75
N PRO A 183 0.14 11.55 -8.27
CA PRO A 183 0.58 12.87 -7.81
C PRO A 183 0.30 13.11 -6.32
N LEU A 184 1.35 13.42 -5.56
CA LEU A 184 1.26 13.72 -4.13
C LEU A 184 2.09 14.96 -3.81
N PRO A 185 1.47 16.16 -3.80
CA PRO A 185 2.21 17.43 -3.72
C PRO A 185 2.93 17.66 -2.40
N THR A 186 2.56 16.97 -1.34
CA THR A 186 3.18 17.07 0.00
C THR A 186 4.11 15.92 0.32
N LEU A 187 4.26 14.94 -0.58
CA LEU A 187 5.14 13.79 -0.38
C LEU A 187 6.59 14.25 -0.33
N THR A 188 7.25 13.96 0.79
CA THR A 188 8.67 14.31 1.03
C THR A 188 9.58 13.10 0.99
N HIS A 189 9.08 11.94 1.39
CA HIS A 189 9.82 10.68 1.47
C HIS A 189 9.04 9.58 0.76
N PHE A 190 9.66 8.93 -0.21
CA PHE A 190 9.07 7.80 -0.92
C PHE A 190 9.98 6.57 -0.84
N GLU A 191 9.42 5.45 -0.41
CA GLU A 191 10.07 4.14 -0.42
C GLU A 191 9.32 3.23 -1.39
N LEU A 192 10.04 2.67 -2.36
CA LEU A 192 9.49 1.66 -3.27
C LEU A 192 10.16 0.31 -2.99
N GLU A 193 9.32 -0.68 -2.72
CA GLU A 193 9.73 -2.08 -2.66
C GLU A 193 8.96 -2.85 -3.74
N ILE A 194 9.68 -3.42 -4.68
CA ILE A 194 9.10 -4.24 -5.74
C ILE A 194 10.10 -5.32 -6.13
N ALA A 195 9.60 -6.53 -6.37
CA ALA A 195 10.39 -7.64 -6.90
C ALA A 195 10.00 -7.93 -8.35
N THR A 196 8.69 -8.00 -8.60
CA THR A 196 8.13 -8.18 -9.95
C THR A 196 6.98 -7.21 -10.17
N ASP A 197 6.68 -6.89 -11.42
CA ASP A 197 5.46 -6.21 -11.83
C ASP A 197 4.23 -7.15 -11.74
N VAL A 198 3.10 -6.69 -12.30
CA VAL A 198 1.82 -7.43 -12.34
C VAL A 198 1.85 -8.64 -13.27
N PHE A 199 2.85 -8.77 -14.14
CA PHE A 199 3.05 -9.89 -15.07
C PHE A 199 4.10 -10.88 -14.58
N GLY A 200 4.73 -10.62 -13.43
CA GLY A 200 5.74 -11.49 -12.85
C GLY A 200 7.11 -11.30 -13.47
N THR A 201 7.30 -10.20 -14.20
CA THR A 201 8.60 -9.78 -14.74
C THR A 201 9.21 -8.71 -13.85
N ALA A 202 10.51 -8.45 -13.98
CA ALA A 202 11.12 -7.31 -13.30
C ALA A 202 10.41 -6.01 -13.72
N CYS A 203 10.33 -5.03 -12.82
CA CYS A 203 9.61 -3.79 -13.09
C CYS A 203 10.34 -2.97 -14.17
N PRO A 204 9.64 -2.45 -15.20
CA PRO A 204 10.26 -1.56 -16.17
C PRO A 204 10.89 -0.34 -15.51
N VAL A 205 12.19 -0.09 -15.72
CA VAL A 205 12.87 1.06 -15.12
C VAL A 205 12.26 2.40 -15.56
N GLU A 206 11.60 2.43 -16.72
CA GLU A 206 10.87 3.59 -17.26
C GLU A 206 9.70 4.03 -16.38
N GLN A 207 9.22 3.18 -15.47
CA GLN A 207 8.25 3.58 -14.42
C GLN A 207 8.77 4.74 -13.56
N LEU A 208 10.09 4.89 -13.43
CA LEU A 208 10.69 6.03 -12.72
C LEU A 208 10.44 7.36 -13.44
N GLU A 209 10.13 7.37 -14.75
CA GLU A 209 9.86 8.59 -15.51
C GLU A 209 8.59 9.34 -15.03
N GLU A 210 7.66 8.66 -14.35
CA GLU A 210 6.48 9.34 -13.78
C GLU A 210 6.83 10.15 -12.51
N LEU A 211 8.05 9.97 -11.95
CA LEU A 211 8.61 10.85 -10.92
C LEU A 211 8.95 12.21 -11.54
N THR A 212 7.96 13.09 -11.59
CA THR A 212 8.14 14.46 -12.08
C THR A 212 8.04 15.48 -10.94
N PRO A 213 8.76 16.62 -11.04
CA PRO A 213 8.58 17.75 -10.13
C PRO A 213 7.15 18.28 -10.05
N ALA A 214 6.35 18.09 -11.11
CA ALA A 214 4.94 18.52 -11.12
C ALA A 214 4.06 17.59 -10.28
N SER A 215 4.31 16.28 -10.35
CA SER A 215 3.59 15.27 -9.57
C SER A 215 4.04 15.23 -8.10
N PHE A 216 5.33 15.49 -7.85
CA PHE A 216 5.97 15.37 -6.54
C PHE A 216 6.88 16.57 -6.18
N PRO A 217 6.34 17.80 -6.14
CA PRO A 217 7.13 19.02 -5.94
C PRO A 217 7.89 19.07 -4.61
N ALA A 218 7.43 18.37 -3.57
CA ALA A 218 8.04 18.35 -2.25
C ALA A 218 8.99 17.16 -2.01
N LEU A 219 9.16 16.26 -2.98
CA LEU A 219 9.92 15.03 -2.80
C LEU A 219 11.41 15.34 -2.67
N ILE A 220 11.99 14.96 -1.52
CA ILE A 220 13.40 15.20 -1.19
C ILE A 220 14.17 13.93 -0.86
N SER A 221 13.48 12.80 -0.62
CA SER A 221 14.09 11.52 -0.30
C SER A 221 13.42 10.39 -1.07
N LEU A 222 14.23 9.60 -1.76
CA LEU A 222 13.81 8.42 -2.52
C LEU A 222 14.61 7.19 -2.06
N ASP A 223 13.93 6.09 -1.75
CA ASP A 223 14.53 4.80 -1.40
C ASP A 223 14.03 3.71 -2.36
N LEU A 224 14.98 3.19 -3.14
CA LEU A 224 14.81 2.11 -4.11
C LEU A 224 15.66 0.88 -3.72
N THR A 225 16.12 0.78 -2.47
CA THR A 225 17.04 -0.29 -2.03
C THR A 225 16.46 -1.70 -2.18
N ARG A 226 15.13 -1.80 -2.25
CA ARG A 226 14.39 -3.07 -2.37
C ARG A 226 13.47 -3.06 -3.59
N ALA A 227 13.81 -2.25 -4.59
CA ALA A 227 13.15 -2.23 -5.88
C ALA A 227 14.02 -2.96 -6.91
N GLU A 228 13.44 -3.94 -7.58
CA GLU A 228 14.02 -4.69 -8.69
C GLU A 228 13.46 -4.16 -10.00
N PHE A 229 14.35 -3.64 -10.84
CA PHE A 229 14.03 -3.12 -12.17
C PHE A 229 14.72 -3.94 -13.25
N ASP A 230 14.17 -3.95 -14.46
CA ASP A 230 14.75 -4.60 -15.64
C ASP A 230 15.85 -3.76 -16.34
N GLY A 231 16.19 -2.61 -15.77
CA GLY A 231 17.22 -1.70 -16.23
C GLY A 231 17.89 -0.96 -15.06
N GLU A 232 18.84 -0.09 -15.38
CA GLU A 232 19.69 0.57 -14.38
C GLU A 232 19.05 1.86 -13.81
N PRO A 233 18.61 1.87 -12.53
CA PRO A 233 17.89 3.01 -11.96
C PRO A 233 18.73 4.28 -11.91
N LEU A 234 20.04 4.18 -11.68
CA LEU A 234 20.90 5.36 -11.58
C LEU A 234 21.06 6.07 -12.94
N LEU A 235 21.15 5.32 -14.05
CA LEU A 235 21.19 5.91 -15.40
C LEU A 235 19.88 6.65 -15.70
N THR A 236 18.75 6.02 -15.40
CA THR A 236 17.43 6.64 -15.61
C THR A 236 17.31 7.91 -14.76
N LEU A 237 17.55 7.83 -13.46
CA LEU A 237 17.44 8.97 -12.53
C LEU A 237 18.37 10.14 -12.89
N ALA A 238 19.59 9.88 -13.36
CA ALA A 238 20.55 10.91 -13.79
C ALA A 238 19.97 11.88 -14.84
N ASN A 239 19.01 11.40 -15.63
CA ASN A 239 18.35 12.15 -16.70
C ASN A 239 16.99 12.75 -16.30
N LEU A 240 16.48 12.44 -15.10
CA LEU A 240 15.16 12.89 -14.67
C LEU A 240 15.22 14.24 -13.94
N PRO A 241 14.31 15.19 -14.25
CA PRO A 241 14.27 16.49 -13.59
C PRO A 241 14.10 16.44 -12.06
N ILE A 242 13.42 15.40 -11.56
CA ILE A 242 13.17 15.21 -10.12
C ILE A 242 14.47 15.08 -9.32
N LEU A 243 15.56 14.59 -9.94
CA LEU A 243 16.84 14.37 -9.27
C LEU A 243 17.37 15.67 -8.63
N SER A 244 17.15 16.81 -9.30
CA SER A 244 17.57 18.13 -8.81
C SER A 244 16.85 18.57 -7.52
N HIS A 245 15.71 17.97 -7.19
CA HIS A 245 14.96 18.23 -5.97
C HIS A 245 15.37 17.29 -4.82
N LEU A 246 15.93 16.13 -5.15
CA LEU A 246 16.32 15.14 -4.16
C LEU A 246 17.54 15.60 -3.36
N THR A 247 17.49 15.33 -2.06
CA THR A 247 18.59 15.53 -1.10
C THR A 247 19.14 14.20 -0.58
N SER A 248 18.35 13.13 -0.71
CA SER A 248 18.70 11.77 -0.30
C SER A 248 18.20 10.79 -1.36
N LEU A 249 19.09 9.90 -1.81
CA LEU A 249 18.77 8.80 -2.70
C LEU A 249 19.43 7.53 -2.15
N ARG A 250 18.63 6.48 -2.00
CA ARG A 250 19.12 5.14 -1.64
C ARG A 250 18.74 4.18 -2.75
N VAL A 251 19.70 3.40 -3.21
CA VAL A 251 19.48 2.40 -4.27
C VAL A 251 20.08 1.06 -3.87
N GLY A 252 19.58 -0.01 -4.48
CA GLY A 252 20.16 -1.33 -4.37
C GLY A 252 21.53 -1.41 -5.06
N PRO A 253 22.09 -2.62 -5.20
CA PRO A 253 23.25 -2.85 -6.06
C PRO A 253 22.98 -2.35 -7.48
N HIS A 254 24.02 -1.85 -8.17
CA HIS A 254 23.97 -1.44 -9.57
C HIS A 254 24.97 -2.25 -10.40
N GLU A 255 24.79 -2.26 -11.72
CA GLU A 255 25.65 -3.00 -12.65
C GLU A 255 26.56 -2.11 -13.51
N LEU A 256 26.56 -0.80 -13.24
CA LEU A 256 27.40 0.18 -13.95
C LEU A 256 28.89 -0.13 -13.90
N ASP A 257 29.54 0.00 -15.07
CA ASP A 257 30.99 -0.01 -15.15
C ASP A 257 31.60 1.35 -14.74
N ASP A 258 32.94 1.39 -14.56
CA ASP A 258 33.66 2.60 -14.14
C ASP A 258 33.45 3.80 -15.11
N THR A 259 33.24 3.53 -16.40
CA THR A 259 33.06 4.56 -17.43
C THR A 259 31.65 5.14 -17.36
N GLU A 260 30.65 4.28 -17.24
CA GLU A 260 29.24 4.67 -17.09
C GLU A 260 29.03 5.42 -15.78
N TRP A 261 29.59 4.91 -14.68
CA TRP A 261 29.54 5.58 -13.39
C TRP A 261 30.21 6.96 -13.45
N ALA A 262 31.41 7.07 -14.02
CA ALA A 262 32.10 8.36 -14.15
C ALA A 262 31.31 9.38 -14.99
N ALA A 263 30.48 8.92 -15.93
CA ALA A 263 29.64 9.79 -16.75
C ALA A 263 28.46 10.38 -15.95
N ILE A 264 27.84 9.61 -15.06
CA ILE A 264 26.64 10.06 -14.33
C ILE A 264 26.91 10.56 -12.91
N ALA A 265 28.02 10.17 -12.28
CA ALA A 265 28.32 10.53 -10.89
C ALA A 265 28.16 12.04 -10.58
N PRO A 266 28.59 12.98 -11.46
CA PRO A 266 28.41 14.41 -11.21
C PRO A 266 26.94 14.85 -11.05
N HIS A 267 25.98 14.11 -11.59
CA HIS A 267 24.55 14.39 -11.44
C HIS A 267 24.05 14.19 -10.00
N PHE A 268 24.81 13.47 -9.16
CA PHE A 268 24.44 13.12 -7.79
C PHE A 268 25.25 13.89 -6.72
N ASP A 269 26.18 14.76 -7.13
CA ASP A 269 27.09 15.48 -6.22
C ASP A 269 26.37 16.37 -5.18
N HIS A 270 25.14 16.81 -5.48
CA HIS A 270 24.35 17.66 -4.59
C HIS A 270 23.56 16.91 -3.53
N LEU A 271 23.46 15.58 -3.61
CA LEU A 271 22.63 14.77 -2.73
C LEU A 271 23.44 13.72 -1.95
N SER A 272 22.84 13.18 -0.90
CA SER A 272 23.38 12.02 -0.18
C SER A 272 22.97 10.73 -0.89
N LEU A 273 23.91 10.11 -1.61
CA LEU A 273 23.69 8.84 -2.30
C LEU A 273 24.19 7.66 -1.44
N THR A 274 23.34 6.66 -1.22
CA THR A 274 23.72 5.39 -0.59
C THR A 274 23.41 4.22 -1.54
N ILE A 275 24.41 3.39 -1.80
CA ILE A 275 24.31 2.20 -2.65
C ILE A 275 24.48 0.97 -1.75
N SER A 276 23.45 0.14 -1.65
CA SER A 276 23.49 -1.05 -0.79
C SER A 276 24.24 -2.20 -1.47
N GLY A 277 25.08 -2.92 -0.72
CA GLY A 277 25.74 -4.14 -1.22
C GLY A 277 27.08 -3.94 -1.92
N THR A 278 27.73 -2.78 -1.72
CA THR A 278 29.15 -2.56 -2.07
C THR A 278 30.09 -2.99 -0.94
#